data_AF-A0A4P1JQZ4-F1
#
_entry.id   AF-A0A4P1JQZ4-F1
#
_cell.length_a   1.000
_cell.length_b   1.000
_cell.length_c   1.000
_cell.angle_alpha   90.00
_cell.angle_beta   90.00
_cell.angle_gamma   90.00
#
_symmetry.space_group_name_H-M   'P 1'
#
loop_
_entity.id
_entity.type
_entity.pdbx_description
1 polymer ?
#
loop_
_entity_poly.entity_id
_entity_poly.type
_entity_poly.pdbx_seq_one_letter_code
_entity_poly.pdbx_strand_id
1 'polypeptide(L)'
;MHRRRRREGSTAVEFALVAFPFFILLFGILEIGLMLLVDALVETAVSDAGRQIRTGLAQEQQLEIGDIKERLCAKMSVFAADCPSRAFIDIRVVDGFSTPPDADPLKTGVFDPSVLTYMPGDPGDRVLVRVWYEQPIATPFIAQAVSRTTDHRVMLTTTLAFRNEPYQ
;
A
#
# COMPACT_ATOMS: atom_id res chain seq x y z
N MET A 1 -39.31 -33.24 42.06
CA MET A 1 -38.97 -32.43 40.87
C MET A 1 -37.87 -31.43 41.25
N HIS A 2 -36.59 -31.74 41.00
CA HIS A 2 -35.47 -30.86 41.36
C HIS A 2 -35.11 -30.01 40.12
N ARG A 3 -35.44 -28.72 40.16
CA ARG A 3 -35.21 -27.77 39.05
C ARG A 3 -33.71 -27.43 39.02
N ARG A 4 -32.93 -28.11 38.16
CA ARG A 4 -31.54 -27.73 37.86
C ARG A 4 -31.53 -26.26 37.43
N ARG A 5 -31.06 -25.37 38.32
CA ARG A 5 -30.84 -23.95 38.01
C ARG A 5 -29.77 -23.88 36.90
N ARG A 6 -30.15 -23.33 35.76
CA ARG A 6 -29.29 -23.05 34.59
C ARG A 6 -28.22 -21.98 34.92
N ARG A 7 -27.30 -22.27 35.84
CA ARG A 7 -26.18 -21.36 36.17
C ARG A 7 -25.10 -21.35 35.08
N GLU A 8 -24.90 -22.48 34.41
CA GLU A 8 -23.91 -22.65 33.34
C GLU A 8 -24.17 -21.75 32.12
N GLY A 9 -25.44 -21.43 31.83
CA GLY A 9 -25.80 -20.49 30.75
C GLY A 9 -25.49 -19.03 31.09
N SER A 10 -25.60 -18.63 32.37
CA SER A 10 -25.29 -17.25 32.80
C SER A 10 -23.80 -16.96 32.68
N THR A 11 -22.97 -17.90 33.15
CA THR A 11 -21.50 -17.77 33.09
C THR A 11 -20.98 -17.74 31.66
N ALA A 12 -21.62 -18.48 30.73
CA ALA A 12 -21.26 -18.44 29.31
C ALA A 12 -21.54 -17.07 28.67
N VAL A 13 -22.67 -16.44 29.04
CA VAL A 13 -23.04 -15.10 28.54
C VAL A 13 -22.13 -14.02 29.13
N GLU A 14 -21.82 -14.10 30.43
CA GLU A 14 -20.88 -13.19 31.11
C GLU A 14 -19.48 -13.25 30.48
N PHE A 15 -18.99 -14.45 30.16
CA PHE A 15 -17.71 -14.61 29.46
C PHE A 15 -17.76 -14.04 28.04
N ALA A 16 -18.83 -14.31 27.29
CA ALA A 16 -18.97 -13.81 25.92
C ALA A 16 -18.98 -12.27 25.85
N LEU A 17 -19.60 -11.60 26.84
CA LEU A 17 -19.63 -10.13 26.92
C LEU A 17 -18.23 -9.51 27.08
N VAL A 18 -17.28 -10.21 27.70
CA VAL A 18 -15.90 -9.74 27.85
C VAL A 18 -14.99 -10.23 26.73
N ALA A 19 -15.16 -11.49 26.32
CA ALA A 19 -14.35 -12.10 25.27
C ALA A 19 -14.57 -11.41 23.91
N PHE A 20 -15.81 -11.02 23.60
CA PHE A 20 -16.14 -10.37 22.33
C PHE A 20 -15.36 -9.08 22.05
N PRO A 21 -15.39 -8.03 22.92
CA PRO A 21 -14.60 -6.83 22.70
C PRO A 21 -13.08 -7.09 22.76
N PHE A 22 -12.63 -8.07 23.56
CA PHE A 22 -11.23 -8.45 23.60
C PHE A 22 -10.73 -8.98 22.25
N PHE A 23 -11.48 -9.89 21.61
CA PHE A 23 -11.08 -10.42 20.29
C PHE A 23 -11.14 -9.36 19.20
N ILE A 24 -12.12 -8.45 19.23
CA ILE A 24 -12.16 -7.30 18.30
C ILE A 24 -10.87 -6.47 18.41
N LEU A 25 -10.47 -6.14 19.63
CA LEU A 25 -9.24 -5.38 19.87
C LEU A 25 -7.99 -6.16 19.45
N LEU A 26 -7.93 -7.46 19.75
CA LEU A 26 -6.83 -8.34 19.35
C LEU A 26 -6.67 -8.39 17.82
N PHE A 27 -7.74 -8.66 17.08
CA PHE A 27 -7.71 -8.68 15.62
C PHE A 27 -7.39 -7.29 15.05
N GLY A 28 -7.88 -6.23 15.67
CA GLY A 28 -7.53 -4.87 15.25
C GLY A 28 -6.04 -4.56 15.37
N ILE A 29 -5.40 -4.97 16.48
CA ILE A 29 -3.94 -4.83 16.65
C ILE A 29 -3.20 -5.66 15.59
N LEU A 30 -3.60 -6.91 15.36
CA LEU A 30 -2.98 -7.77 14.35
C LEU A 30 -3.10 -7.18 12.94
N GLU A 31 -4.27 -6.64 12.61
CA GLU A 31 -4.55 -6.04 11.30
C GLU A 31 -3.74 -4.76 11.06
N ILE A 32 -3.62 -3.88 12.05
CA ILE A 32 -2.74 -2.70 11.96
C ILE A 32 -1.26 -3.13 11.85
N GLY A 33 -0.85 -4.14 12.62
CA GLY A 33 0.51 -4.70 12.52
C GLY A 33 0.80 -5.25 11.12
N LEU A 34 -0.18 -5.90 10.49
CA LEU A 34 -0.08 -6.38 9.12
C LEU A 34 0.04 -5.23 8.11
N MET A 35 -0.73 -4.14 8.29
CA MET A 35 -0.61 -2.96 7.43
C MET A 35 0.79 -2.34 7.48
N LEU A 36 1.32 -2.14 8.68
CA LEU A 36 2.67 -1.57 8.85
C LEU A 36 3.74 -2.48 8.26
N LEU A 37 3.56 -3.80 8.35
CA LEU A 37 4.44 -4.76 7.69
C LEU A 37 4.38 -4.62 6.17
N VAL A 38 3.18 -4.55 5.58
CA VAL A 38 3.01 -4.37 4.13
C VAL A 38 3.60 -3.03 3.69
N ASP A 39 3.37 -1.96 4.44
CA ASP A 39 3.90 -0.63 4.15
C ASP A 39 5.43 -0.63 4.09
N ALA A 40 6.10 -1.21 5.10
CA ALA A 40 7.56 -1.36 5.12
C ALA A 40 8.10 -2.20 3.95
N LEU A 41 7.37 -3.24 3.53
CA LEU A 41 7.74 -4.05 2.37
C LEU A 41 7.61 -3.25 1.07
N VAL A 42 6.54 -2.47 0.92
CA VAL A 42 6.34 -1.60 -0.25
C VAL A 42 7.42 -0.53 -0.30
N GLU A 43 7.74 0.13 0.81
CA GLU A 43 8.85 1.10 0.88
C GLU A 43 10.19 0.50 0.44
N THR A 44 10.48 -0.71 0.91
CA THR A 44 11.71 -1.43 0.53
C THR A 44 11.71 -1.74 -0.97
N ALA A 45 10.59 -2.23 -1.51
CA ALA A 45 10.47 -2.58 -2.93
C ALA A 45 10.54 -1.35 -3.84
N VAL A 46 9.93 -0.23 -3.43
CA VAL A 46 9.98 1.06 -4.14
C VAL A 46 11.38 1.66 -4.11
N SER A 47 12.09 1.56 -2.99
CA SER A 47 13.49 2.00 -2.90
C SER A 47 14.39 1.23 -3.87
N ASP A 48 14.20 -0.09 -3.97
CA ASP A 48 14.94 -0.95 -4.91
C ASP A 48 14.60 -0.61 -6.38
N ALA A 49 13.32 -0.42 -6.71
CA ALA A 49 12.88 -0.01 -8.05
C ALA A 49 13.41 1.40 -8.40
N GLY A 50 13.34 2.33 -7.45
CA GLY A 50 13.85 3.68 -7.58
C GLY A 50 15.34 3.72 -7.87
N ARG A 51 16.14 2.84 -7.25
CA ARG A 51 17.57 2.72 -7.57
C ARG A 51 17.79 2.33 -9.04
N GLN A 52 17.01 1.40 -9.58
CA GLN A 52 17.16 0.96 -10.98
C GLN A 52 16.86 2.09 -11.96
N ILE A 53 15.85 2.92 -11.66
CA ILE A 53 15.51 4.10 -12.47
C ILE A 53 16.60 5.18 -12.32
N ARG A 54 17.03 5.44 -11.08
CA ARG A 54 18.02 6.46 -10.78
C ARG A 54 19.36 6.22 -11.46
N THR A 55 19.79 4.96 -11.55
CA THR A 55 21.07 4.58 -12.17
C THR A 55 20.97 4.42 -13.69
N GLY A 56 19.80 4.61 -14.30
CA GLY A 56 19.62 4.43 -15.76
C GLY A 56 19.38 2.97 -16.19
N LEU A 57 19.39 2.00 -15.28
CA LEU A 57 19.27 0.57 -15.60
C LEU A 57 17.93 0.25 -16.27
N ALA A 58 16.86 0.91 -15.83
CA ALA A 58 15.53 0.72 -16.41
C ALA A 58 15.47 1.23 -17.86
N GLN A 59 16.15 2.34 -18.14
CA GLN A 59 16.22 2.99 -19.44
C GLN A 59 17.11 2.19 -20.40
N GLU A 60 18.29 1.77 -19.95
CA GLU A 60 19.23 0.95 -20.74
C GLU A 60 18.63 -0.40 -21.15
N GLN A 61 17.89 -1.04 -20.24
CA GLN A 61 17.21 -2.32 -20.50
C GLN A 61 15.85 -2.15 -21.18
N GLN A 62 15.42 -0.92 -21.46
CA GLN A 62 14.12 -0.61 -22.04
C GLN A 62 12.95 -1.26 -21.29
N LEU A 63 13.02 -1.25 -19.95
CA LEU A 63 12.00 -1.85 -19.11
C LEU A 63 10.68 -1.11 -19.29
N GLU A 64 9.60 -1.87 -19.36
CA GLU A 64 8.26 -1.31 -19.30
C GLU A 64 7.75 -1.28 -17.86
N ILE A 65 6.63 -0.59 -17.64
CA ILE A 65 5.98 -0.52 -16.33
C ILE A 65 5.63 -1.92 -15.78
N GLY A 66 5.34 -2.89 -16.66
CA GLY A 66 5.09 -4.28 -16.30
C GLY A 66 6.30 -4.93 -15.64
N ASP A 67 7.50 -4.73 -16.20
CA ASP A 67 8.75 -5.29 -15.67
C ASP A 67 9.09 -4.68 -14.31
N ILE A 68 8.91 -3.36 -14.17
CA ILE A 68 9.11 -2.67 -12.89
C ILE A 68 8.16 -3.22 -11.83
N LYS A 69 6.89 -3.43 -12.21
CA LYS A 69 5.87 -3.98 -11.31
C LYS A 69 6.19 -5.42 -10.90
N GLU A 70 6.65 -6.26 -11.82
CA GLU A 70 7.08 -7.62 -11.50
C GLU A 70 8.25 -7.63 -10.51
N ARG A 71 9.26 -6.78 -10.74
CA ARG A 71 10.41 -6.63 -9.84
C ARG A 71 10.01 -6.10 -8.47
N LEU A 72 9.06 -5.16 -8.40
CA LEU A 72 8.49 -4.67 -7.14
C LEU A 72 7.76 -5.80 -6.40
N CYS A 73 6.89 -6.54 -7.09
CA CYS A 73 6.11 -7.62 -6.49
C CYS A 73 6.97 -8.80 -6.00
N ALA A 74 8.08 -9.10 -6.69
CA ALA A 74 9.04 -10.10 -6.24
C ALA A 74 9.66 -9.79 -4.86
N LYS A 75 9.66 -8.53 -4.43
CA LYS A 75 10.14 -8.10 -3.10
C LYS A 75 9.10 -8.18 -1.99
N MET A 76 7.84 -8.48 -2.32
CA MET A 76 6.74 -8.51 -1.35
C MET A 76 6.56 -9.85 -0.63
N SER A 77 7.47 -10.82 -0.84
CA SER A 77 7.49 -12.11 -0.13
C SER A 77 6.13 -12.81 -0.17
N VAL A 78 5.50 -13.07 0.98
CA VAL A 78 4.18 -13.71 1.09
C VAL A 78 3.05 -12.95 0.38
N PHE A 79 3.21 -11.65 0.10
CA PHE A 79 2.23 -10.84 -0.62
C PHE A 79 2.50 -10.74 -2.13
N ALA A 80 3.54 -11.42 -2.64
CA ALA A 80 3.95 -11.33 -4.05
C ALA A 80 2.85 -11.74 -5.03
N ALA A 81 2.01 -12.73 -4.69
CA ALA A 81 0.94 -13.21 -5.56
C ALA A 81 -0.20 -12.19 -5.75
N ASP A 82 -0.51 -11.42 -4.71
CA ASP A 82 -1.60 -10.43 -4.75
C ASP A 82 -1.13 -9.07 -5.28
N CYS A 83 0.17 -8.78 -5.12
CA CYS A 83 0.77 -7.49 -5.48
C CYS A 83 0.44 -7.01 -6.90
N PRO A 84 0.43 -7.84 -7.97
CA PRO A 84 0.11 -7.37 -9.31
C PRO A 84 -1.29 -6.74 -9.44
N SER A 85 -2.24 -7.16 -8.60
CA SER A 85 -3.59 -6.58 -8.58
C SER A 85 -3.73 -5.38 -7.64
N ARG A 86 -2.85 -5.26 -6.64
CA ARG A 86 -2.93 -4.27 -5.56
C ARG A 86 -1.98 -3.08 -5.74
N ALA A 87 -0.88 -3.25 -6.47
CA ALA A 87 0.12 -2.22 -6.67
C ALA A 87 -0.15 -1.40 -7.94
N PHE A 88 -0.17 -0.09 -7.78
CA PHE A 88 -0.29 0.90 -8.85
C PHE A 88 0.93 1.82 -8.80
N ILE A 89 1.64 1.94 -9.91
CA ILE A 89 2.94 2.61 -9.97
C ILE A 89 2.81 3.80 -10.94
N ASP A 90 3.30 4.95 -10.50
CA ASP A 90 3.42 6.16 -11.29
C ASP A 90 4.86 6.65 -11.23
N ILE A 91 5.48 6.79 -12.39
CA ILE A 91 6.86 7.26 -12.52
C ILE A 91 6.81 8.42 -13.49
N ARG A 92 7.22 9.60 -13.04
CA ARG A 92 7.19 10.81 -13.86
C ARG A 92 8.36 11.72 -13.64
N VAL A 93 8.73 12.45 -14.68
CA VAL A 93 9.66 13.57 -14.56
C VAL A 93 8.91 14.79 -14.00
N VAL A 94 9.56 15.55 -13.13
CA VAL A 94 9.03 16.76 -12.50
C VAL A 94 10.03 17.91 -12.61
N ASP A 95 9.55 19.14 -12.74
CA ASP A 95 10.44 20.32 -12.80
C ASP A 95 11.12 20.60 -11.45
N GLY A 96 10.47 20.21 -10.35
CA GLY A 96 10.96 20.37 -9.00
C GLY A 96 10.17 19.58 -7.97
N PHE A 97 10.69 19.49 -6.75
CA PHE A 97 10.07 18.74 -5.66
C PHE A 97 9.15 19.60 -4.77
N SER A 98 9.13 20.91 -4.99
CA SER A 98 8.30 21.86 -4.23
C SER A 98 6.92 22.06 -4.82
N THR A 99 6.72 21.70 -6.10
CA THR A 99 5.44 21.78 -6.80
C THR A 99 4.76 20.42 -6.78
N PRO A 100 3.50 20.32 -6.31
CA PRO A 100 2.72 19.09 -6.44
C PRO A 100 2.64 18.67 -7.92
N PRO A 101 2.68 17.36 -8.23
CA PRO A 101 2.49 16.89 -9.59
C PRO A 101 1.10 17.25 -10.11
N ASP A 102 1.00 17.60 -11.39
CA ASP A 102 -0.27 18.03 -12.00
C ASP A 102 -1.38 16.96 -11.94
N ALA A 103 -1.00 15.69 -11.89
CA ALA A 103 -1.95 14.58 -11.78
C ALA A 103 -1.87 13.92 -10.38
N ASP A 104 -2.88 14.18 -9.57
CA ASP A 104 -3.16 13.46 -8.33
C ASP A 104 -4.28 12.43 -8.58
N PRO A 105 -3.98 11.12 -8.54
CA PRO A 105 -4.98 10.07 -8.75
C PRO A 105 -6.04 10.00 -7.64
N LEU A 106 -5.86 10.74 -6.53
CA LEU A 106 -6.82 10.83 -5.43
C LEU A 106 -7.59 12.16 -5.37
N LYS A 107 -7.43 13.03 -6.38
CA LYS A 107 -8.04 14.38 -6.42
C LYS A 107 -9.55 14.40 -6.19
N THR A 108 -10.27 13.38 -6.66
CA THR A 108 -11.74 13.26 -6.55
C THR A 108 -12.18 12.50 -5.30
N GLY A 109 -11.24 12.00 -4.49
CA GLY A 109 -11.50 11.10 -3.36
C GLY A 109 -11.65 9.63 -3.77
N VAL A 110 -11.68 9.32 -5.06
CA VAL A 110 -11.67 7.96 -5.60
C VAL A 110 -10.38 7.78 -6.39
N PHE A 111 -9.69 6.66 -6.18
CA PHE A 111 -8.44 6.36 -6.87
C PHE A 111 -8.67 6.14 -8.37
N ASP A 112 -8.07 6.99 -9.20
CA ASP A 112 -8.10 6.93 -10.65
C ASP A 112 -6.74 6.45 -11.21
N PRO A 113 -6.63 5.20 -11.69
CA PRO A 113 -5.37 4.69 -12.26
C PRO A 113 -5.08 5.24 -13.67
N SER A 114 -6.03 5.92 -14.33
CA SER A 114 -5.86 6.39 -15.71
C SER A 114 -4.89 7.58 -15.83
N VAL A 115 -4.64 8.29 -14.73
CA VAL A 115 -3.73 9.45 -14.68
C VAL A 115 -2.28 9.08 -14.33
N LEU A 116 -2.02 7.78 -14.10
CA LEU A 116 -0.68 7.27 -13.84
C LEU A 116 0.11 7.24 -15.15
N THR A 117 1.41 7.49 -15.07
CA THR A 117 2.30 7.45 -16.24
C THR A 117 3.59 6.70 -15.93
N TYR A 118 4.30 6.32 -17.00
CA TYR A 118 5.62 5.73 -16.92
C TYR A 118 6.60 6.54 -17.77
N MET A 119 7.33 7.43 -17.10
CA MET A 119 8.38 8.27 -17.67
C MET A 119 9.59 8.21 -16.74
N PRO A 120 10.49 7.22 -16.91
CA PRO A 120 11.68 7.06 -16.06
C PRO A 120 12.70 8.21 -16.21
N GLY A 121 12.54 9.06 -17.23
CA GLY A 121 13.36 10.25 -17.46
C GLY A 121 14.75 9.95 -17.99
N ASP A 122 15.46 11.02 -18.35
CA ASP A 122 16.80 11.02 -18.92
C ASP A 122 17.89 11.28 -17.86
N PRO A 123 19.19 11.17 -18.21
CA PRO A 123 20.27 11.50 -17.30
C PRO A 123 20.13 12.91 -16.71
N GLY A 124 20.15 13.01 -15.38
CA GLY A 124 20.04 14.29 -14.69
C GLY A 124 18.61 14.85 -14.55
N ASP A 125 17.58 14.15 -15.01
CA ASP A 125 16.19 14.52 -14.75
C ASP A 125 15.81 14.30 -13.29
N ARG A 126 14.82 15.07 -12.83
CA ARG A 126 14.21 14.86 -11.51
C ARG A 126 13.00 13.97 -11.69
N VAL A 127 13.03 12.82 -11.03
CA VAL A 127 12.01 11.78 -11.16
C VAL A 127 11.29 11.64 -9.83
N LEU A 128 9.97 11.50 -9.94
CA LEU A 128 9.07 11.17 -8.85
C LEU A 128 8.48 9.78 -9.12
N VAL A 129 8.70 8.87 -8.18
CA VAL A 129 8.12 7.54 -8.16
C VAL A 129 7.08 7.50 -7.06
N ARG A 130 5.83 7.21 -7.41
CA ARG A 130 4.72 7.06 -6.47
C ARG A 130 4.12 5.68 -6.64
N VAL A 131 3.88 5.00 -5.53
CA VAL A 131 3.22 3.70 -5.51
C VAL A 131 2.06 3.75 -4.55
N TRP A 132 0.90 3.31 -5.04
CA TRP A 132 -0.28 3.05 -4.23
C TRP A 132 -0.47 1.55 -4.14
N TYR A 133 -0.55 1.03 -2.93
CA TYR A 133 -0.84 -0.36 -2.66
C TYR A 133 -2.20 -0.48 -1.98
N GLU A 134 -3.17 -1.09 -2.67
CA GLU A 134 -4.51 -1.32 -2.14
C GLU A 134 -4.48 -2.48 -1.13
N GLN A 135 -4.63 -2.17 0.15
CA GLN A 135 -4.61 -3.17 1.22
C GLN A 135 -6.05 -3.53 1.61
N PRO A 136 -6.49 -4.80 1.43
CA PRO A 136 -7.79 -5.24 1.92
C PRO A 136 -7.80 -5.28 3.45
N ILE A 137 -8.91 -4.85 4.03
CA ILE A 137 -9.15 -4.81 5.47
C ILE A 137 -10.40 -5.62 5.77
N ALA A 138 -10.27 -6.56 6.69
CA ALA A 138 -11.37 -7.42 7.10
C ALA A 138 -12.32 -6.70 8.06
N THR A 139 -11.82 -5.78 8.90
CA THR A 139 -12.66 -5.06 9.86
C THR A 139 -13.16 -3.71 9.32
N PRO A 140 -14.48 -3.52 9.14
CA PRO A 140 -15.03 -2.28 8.57
C PRO A 140 -14.75 -1.03 9.40
N PHE A 141 -14.62 -1.17 10.72
CA PHE A 141 -14.32 -0.05 11.62
C PHE A 141 -12.91 0.50 11.42
N ILE A 142 -11.93 -0.38 11.20
CA ILE A 142 -10.56 0.04 10.91
C ILE A 142 -10.47 0.60 9.50
N ALA A 143 -11.15 -0.01 8.53
CA ALA A 143 -11.22 0.52 7.17
C ALA A 143 -11.74 1.96 7.15
N GLN A 144 -12.81 2.26 7.89
CA GLN A 144 -13.34 3.61 8.04
C GLN A 144 -12.38 4.57 8.75
N ALA A 145 -11.64 4.10 9.75
CA ALA A 145 -10.70 4.94 10.50
C ALA A 145 -9.42 5.29 9.70
N VAL A 146 -8.98 4.38 8.83
CA VAL A 146 -7.69 4.48 8.11
C VAL A 146 -7.87 4.95 6.66
N SER A 147 -9.02 4.68 6.03
CA SER A 147 -9.28 5.08 4.65
C SER A 147 -9.22 6.60 4.48
N ARG A 148 -8.60 7.02 3.38
CA ARG A 148 -8.57 8.40 2.88
C ARG A 148 -9.37 8.57 1.59
N THR A 149 -10.01 7.50 1.13
CA THR A 149 -10.84 7.47 -0.08
C THR A 149 -12.32 7.48 0.29
N THR A 150 -13.14 8.03 -0.59
CA THR A 150 -14.61 8.09 -0.43
C THR A 150 -15.26 6.71 -0.56
N ASP A 151 -14.60 5.78 -1.27
CA ASP A 151 -15.05 4.40 -1.45
C ASP A 151 -14.53 3.44 -0.36
N HIS A 152 -13.92 3.96 0.71
CA HIS A 152 -13.41 3.21 1.87
C HIS A 152 -12.28 2.22 1.55
N ARG A 153 -11.61 2.38 0.41
CA ARG A 153 -10.39 1.63 0.10
C ARG A 153 -9.19 2.21 0.83
N VAL A 154 -8.40 1.32 1.44
CA VAL A 154 -7.16 1.72 2.10
C VAL A 154 -5.99 1.60 1.13
N MET A 155 -5.47 2.76 0.76
CA MET A 155 -4.34 2.93 -0.14
C MET A 155 -3.10 3.30 0.68
N LEU A 156 -2.16 2.37 0.79
CA LEU A 156 -0.84 2.67 1.32
C LEU A 156 -0.05 3.41 0.24
N THR A 157 0.46 4.60 0.55
CA THR A 157 1.10 5.47 -0.45
C THR A 157 2.57 5.64 -0.11
N THR A 158 3.44 5.18 -1.00
CA THR A 158 4.88 5.41 -0.91
C THR A 158 5.31 6.36 -2.01
N THR A 159 6.08 7.39 -1.66
CA THR A 159 6.62 8.35 -2.61
C THR A 159 8.13 8.45 -2.46
N LEU A 160 8.84 8.36 -3.58
CA LEU A 160 10.28 8.49 -3.66
C LEU A 160 10.63 9.53 -4.74
N ALA A 161 11.46 10.51 -4.37
CA ALA A 161 11.86 11.60 -5.25
C ALA A 161 13.39 11.64 -5.34
N PHE A 162 13.94 11.68 -6.55
CA PHE A 162 15.38 11.72 -6.77
C PHE A 162 15.73 12.39 -8.09
N ARG A 163 17.02 12.63 -8.29
CA ARG A 163 17.58 13.02 -9.58
C ARG A 163 18.31 11.82 -10.18
N ASN A 164 18.04 11.51 -11.45
CA ASN A 164 18.76 10.49 -12.18
C ASN A 164 20.25 10.82 -12.21
N GLU A 165 21.07 9.78 -12.05
CA GLU A 165 22.52 9.88 -12.15
C GLU A 165 22.91 10.24 -13.60
N PRO A 166 24.06 10.90 -13.81
CA PRO A 166 24.59 11.11 -15.15
C PRO A 166 25.19 9.78 -15.66
N TYR A 167 24.34 8.87 -16.12
CA TYR A 167 24.76 7.63 -16.77
C TYR A 167 25.22 7.93 -18.22
N GLN A 168 26.24 7.19 -18.70
CA GLN A 168 26.83 7.28 -20.04
C GLN A 168 26.74 5.94 -20.74
#